data_AF-A0A6H1ZER3-F1
#
_entry.id   AF-A0A6H1ZER3-F1
#
_cell.length_a   1.000
_cell.length_b   1.000
_cell.length_c   1.000
_cell.angle_alpha   90.00
_cell.angle_beta   90.00
_cell.angle_gamma   90.00
#
_symmetry.space_group_name_H-M   'P 1'
#
loop_
_entity.id
_entity.type
_entity.pdbx_description
1 polymer ?
#
loop_
_entity_poly.entity_id
_entity_poly.type
_entity_poly.pdbx_seq_one_letter_code
_entity_poly.pdbx_strand_id
1 'polypeptide(L)' 'MDKLSASEALFGFCAWLTCRPEPTVMSSSDDAAPIVELIRLFCDTNKLAEPKEGWEKNLIHPD' A
#
# COMPACT_ATOMS: atom_id res chain seq x y z
N MET A 1 -4.01 -0.51 -18.01
CA MET A 1 -4.93 0.52 -17.49
C MET A 1 -5.44 -0.03 -16.18
N ASP A 2 -5.09 0.63 -15.09
CA ASP A 2 -5.44 0.14 -13.75
C ASP A 2 -6.97 0.14 -13.62
N LYS A 3 -7.54 -0.96 -13.12
CA LYS A 3 -8.99 -1.10 -12.97
C LYS A 3 -9.54 -0.39 -11.74
N LEU A 4 -8.67 -0.07 -10.79
CA LEU A 4 -8.98 0.64 -9.55
C LEU A 4 -8.45 2.06 -9.65
N SER A 5 -9.23 3.02 -9.16
CA SER A 5 -8.72 4.34 -8.83
C SER A 5 -7.75 4.27 -7.64
N ALA A 6 -6.92 5.30 -7.48
CA ALA A 6 -5.95 5.36 -6.39
C ALA A 6 -6.61 5.27 -5.00
N SER A 7 -7.76 5.93 -4.81
CA SER A 7 -8.52 5.85 -3.55
C SER A 7 -9.07 4.44 -3.32
N GLU A 8 -9.66 3.80 -4.33
CA GLU A 8 -10.15 2.42 -4.22
C GLU A 8 -9.03 1.43 -3.86
N ALA A 9 -7.84 1.60 -4.43
CA ALA A 9 -6.68 0.78 -4.08
C ALA A 9 -6.26 0.97 -2.60
N LEU A 10 -6.22 2.20 -2.10
CA LEU A 10 -5.88 2.49 -0.70
C LEU A 10 -6.92 1.90 0.27
N PHE A 11 -8.21 2.14 0.02
CA PHE A 11 -9.28 1.59 0.85
C PHE A 11 -9.32 0.05 0.77
N GLY A 12 -9.12 -0.53 -0.41
CA GLY A 12 -9.06 -1.97 -0.62
C GLY A 12 -7.88 -2.62 0.09
N PHE A 13 -6.70 -2.00 0.05
CA PHE A 13 -5.53 -2.48 0.77
C PHE A 13 -5.75 -2.47 2.29
N CYS A 14 -6.26 -1.36 2.83
CA CYS A 14 -6.60 -1.27 4.26
C CYS A 14 -7.67 -2.29 4.66
N ALA A 15 -8.72 -2.48 3.85
CA ALA A 15 -9.74 -3.49 4.10
C ALA A 15 -9.16 -4.92 4.06
N TRP A 16 -8.24 -5.20 3.14
CA TRP A 16 -7.58 -6.50 3.09
C TRP A 16 -6.71 -6.76 4.32
N LEU A 17 -5.96 -5.76 4.81
CA LEU A 17 -5.12 -5.90 6.00
C LEU A 17 -5.91 -6.33 7.25
N THR A 18 -7.15 -5.89 7.41
CA THR A 18 -7.99 -6.27 8.56
C THR A 18 -8.56 -7.69 8.46
N CYS A 19 -8.50 -8.31 7.29
CA CYS A 19 -8.93 -9.69 7.07
C CYS A 19 -7.80 -10.72 7.22
N ARG A 20 -6.56 -10.27 7.47
CA ARG A 20 -5.40 -11.17 7.53
C ARG A 20 -5.38 -11.99 8.83
N PRO A 21 -4.92 -13.25 8.77
CA PRO A 21 -4.82 -14.11 9.95
C PRO A 21 -3.71 -13.66 10.90
N GLU A 22 -2.57 -13.22 10.39
CA GLU A 22 -1.47 -12.70 11.21
C GLU A 22 -1.61 -11.19 11.45
N PRO A 23 -1.30 -10.72 12.68
CA PRO A 23 -1.27 -9.29 12.96
C PRO A 23 -0.18 -8.59 12.13
N THR A 24 -0.49 -7.37 11.68
CA THR A 24 0.46 -6.51 10.97
C THR A 24 0.82 -5.34 11.87
N VAL A 25 2.11 -5.21 12.20
CA VAL A 25 2.64 -4.11 13.01
C VAL A 25 3.18 -3.03 12.08
N MET A 26 2.79 -1.78 12.31
CA MET A 26 3.26 -0.62 11.56
C MET A 26 3.40 0.57 12.51
N SER A 27 4.61 1.08 12.66
CA SER A 27 4.88 2.32 13.40
C SER A 27 6.12 3.01 12.85
N SER A 28 6.41 4.22 13.35
CA SER A 28 7.64 4.95 13.04
C SER A 28 8.91 4.29 13.59
N SER A 29 8.77 3.31 14.49
CA SER A 29 9.89 2.63 15.15
C SER A 29 10.06 1.17 14.71
N ASP A 30 9.17 0.66 13.87
CA ASP A 30 9.20 -0.73 13.37
C ASP A 30 9.79 -0.81 11.95
N ASP A 31 10.26 -2.00 11.56
CA ASP A 31 10.73 -2.24 10.20
C ASP A 31 9.58 -2.12 9.19
N ALA A 32 9.79 -1.30 8.16
CA ALA A 32 8.83 -1.06 7.09
C ALA A 32 8.85 -2.14 6.00
N ALA A 33 9.89 -2.97 5.92
CA ALA A 33 10.03 -3.98 4.87
C ALA A 33 8.81 -4.92 4.75
N PRO A 34 8.23 -5.45 5.86
CA PRO A 34 7.02 -6.28 5.78
C PRO A 34 5.82 -5.55 5.17
N ILE A 35 5.64 -4.25 5.47
CA ILE A 35 4.55 -3.45 4.89
C ILE A 35 4.74 -3.26 3.39
N VAL A 36 5.97 -3.00 2.95
CA VAL A 36 6.30 -2.84 1.53
C VAL A 36 6.05 -4.13 0.76
N GLU A 37 6.37 -5.29 1.32
CA GLU A 37 6.08 -6.59 0.70
C GLU A 37 4.58 -6.83 0.52
N LEU A 38 3.77 -6.44 1.49
CA LEU A 38 2.31 -6.55 1.43
C LEU A 38 1.70 -5.60 0.39
N ILE A 39 2.22 -4.38 0.29
CA ILE A 39 1.83 -3.43 -0.74
C ILE A 39 2.15 -4.01 -2.12
N ARG A 40 3.35 -4.55 -2.32
CA ARG A 40 3.73 -5.21 -3.59
C ARG A 40 2.80 -6.36 -3.93
N LEU A 41 2.53 -7.25 -2.98
CA LEU A 41 1.60 -8.36 -3.18
C LEU A 41 0.21 -7.87 -3.60
N PHE A 42 -0.30 -6.81 -2.97
CA PHE A 42 -1.58 -6.22 -3.33
C PHE A 42 -1.57 -5.59 -4.73
N CYS A 43 -0.51 -4.84 -5.07
CA CYS A 43 -0.33 -4.25 -6.39
C CYS A 43 -0.26 -5.31 -7.49
N ASP A 44 0.55 -6.36 -7.31
CA ASP A 44 0.71 -7.46 -8.26
C ASP A 44 -0.61 -8.19 -8.49
N THR A 45 -1.31 -8.52 -7.40
CA THR A 45 -2.60 -9.22 -7.44
C THR A 45 -3.66 -8.42 -8.20
N ASN A 46 -3.66 -7.10 -8.02
CA ASN A 46 -4.62 -6.19 -8.67
C ASN A 46 -4.10 -5.60 -9.99
N LYS A 47 -2.88 -5.97 -10.43
CA LYS A 47 -2.22 -5.48 -11.64
C LYS A 47 -2.15 -3.95 -11.69
N LEU A 48 -1.82 -3.34 -10.57
CA LEU A 48 -1.62 -1.89 -10.46
C LEU A 48 -0.28 -1.51 -11.09
N ALA A 49 -0.20 -0.34 -11.71
CA ALA A 49 1.05 0.15 -12.26
C ALA A 49 2.09 0.45 -11.17
N GLU A 50 3.36 0.24 -11.52
CA GLU A 50 4.48 0.62 -10.65
C GLU A 50 4.50 2.12 -10.35
N PRO A 51 4.97 2.53 -9.15
CA PRO A 51 5.18 3.93 -8.85
C PRO A 51 6.11 4.59 -9.87
N LYS A 52 5.76 5.80 -10.30
CA LYS A 52 6.59 6.60 -11.20
C LYS A 52 7.80 7.14 -10.44
N GLU A 53 8.95 7.26 -11.10
CA GLU A 53 10.11 7.92 -10.50
C GLU A 53 9.75 9.33 -9.97
N GLY A 54 10.16 9.65 -8.75
CA GLY A 54 9.91 10.95 -8.13
C GLY A 54 8.49 11.16 -7.60
N TRP A 55 7.66 10.11 -7.53
CA TRP A 55 6.28 10.20 -7.03
C TRP A 55 6.19 10.78 -5.61
N GLU A 56 7.21 10.52 -4.78
CA GLU A 56 7.29 10.92 -3.38
C GLU A 56 7.28 12.45 -3.20
N LYS A 57 7.73 13.21 -4.21
CA LYS A 57 7.75 14.68 -4.19
C LYS A 57 6.35 15.30 -4.24
N ASN A 58 5.33 14.52 -4.58
CA ASN A 58 3.94 14.97 -4.66
C ASN A 58 3.12 14.55 -3.43
N LEU A 59 3.72 13.86 -2.46
CA LEU A 59 3.04 13.46 -1.24
C LEU A 59 2.93 14.62 -0.27
N ILE A 60 1.75 14.75 0.34
CA ILE A 60 1.52 15.61 1.50
C ILE A 60 1.06 14.68 2.61
N HIS A 61 1.87 14.56 3.66
CA HIS A 61 1.53 13.77 4.84
C HIS A 61 0.74 14.66 5.81
N PRO A 62 -0.38 14.17 6.36
CA PRO A 62 -1.02 14.84 7.50
C PRO A 62 -0.08 14.78 8.71
N ASP A 63 -0.05 15.86 9.49
CA ASP A 63 0.67 15.97 10.76
C ASP A 63 0.09 15.03 11.83
#